data_AF-A0A848UH33-F1
#
_entry.id   AF-A0A848UH33-F1
#
_cell.length_a   1.000
_cell.length_b   1.000
_cell.length_c   1.000
_cell.angle_alpha   90.00
_cell.angle_beta   90.00
_cell.angle_gamma   90.00
#
_symmetry.space_group_name_H-M   'P 1'
#
loop_
_entity.id
_entity.type
_entity.pdbx_description
1 polymer ?
#
loop_
_entity_poly.entity_id
_entity_poly.type
_entity_poly.pdbx_seq_one_letter_code
_entity_poly.pdbx_strand_id
1 'polypeptide(L)'
;MRTARALAVALLAPIGLATTDPEPAPADASAPEPAVESELVEWALERFHAAGLELPNDIVVSFHGDDQPCEGNHGTYRPGEPDRVRICRHDPDPEIQDQLRRHALLHELAHAWTDHELERDRRDAFLELRGATTWSNREVAWHDRGTEQAAEIITWGLLDREVGFLNIRDTRCDQLRAGYVTLTGVEPTAGLEHSCS
;
A
#
# COMPACT_ATOMS: atom_id res chain seq x y z
N MET A 1 -12.63 31.26 2.63
CA MET A 1 -13.32 30.81 1.40
C MET A 1 -12.26 30.35 0.42
N ARG A 2 -12.05 29.03 0.28
CA ARG A 2 -11.11 28.45 -0.69
C ARG A 2 -11.93 27.66 -1.71
N THR A 3 -11.77 28.03 -2.97
CA THR A 3 -12.46 27.48 -4.14
C THR A 3 -11.92 26.09 -4.47
N ALA A 4 -12.79 25.09 -4.48
CA ALA A 4 -12.51 23.78 -5.07
C ALA A 4 -12.34 23.94 -6.60
N ARG A 5 -11.25 23.41 -7.16
CA ARG A 5 -11.09 23.24 -8.61
C ARG A 5 -11.47 21.80 -8.95
N ALA A 6 -12.51 21.65 -9.75
CA ALA A 6 -12.92 20.37 -10.33
C ALA A 6 -11.95 19.96 -11.45
N LEU A 7 -11.54 18.69 -11.48
CA LEU A 7 -10.96 18.07 -12.67
C LEU A 7 -12.05 17.91 -13.74
N ALA A 8 -11.73 18.26 -14.98
CA ALA A 8 -12.62 18.11 -16.12
C ALA A 8 -12.30 16.80 -16.86
N VAL A 9 -13.32 15.94 -17.03
CA VAL A 9 -13.30 14.82 -17.97
C VAL A 9 -14.11 15.24 -19.20
N ALA A 10 -13.49 15.24 -20.38
CA ALA A 10 -14.17 15.56 -21.63
C ALA A 10 -14.60 14.27 -22.35
N LEU A 11 -15.91 14.10 -22.57
CA LEU A 11 -16.45 13.08 -23.48
C LEU A 11 -16.94 13.72 -24.77
N LEU A 12 -16.37 13.30 -25.90
CA LEU A 12 -16.92 13.49 -27.24
C LEU A 12 -17.66 12.21 -27.64
N ALA A 13 -18.95 12.33 -27.97
CA ALA A 13 -19.73 11.23 -28.53
C ALA A 13 -19.65 11.25 -30.07
N PRO A 14 -19.39 10.12 -30.74
CA PRO A 14 -19.60 10.00 -32.18
C PRO A 14 -21.00 9.49 -32.53
N ILE A 15 -21.51 10.04 -33.63
CA ILE A 15 -22.75 9.69 -34.32
C ILE A 15 -22.63 8.29 -34.94
N GLY A 16 -23.64 7.45 -34.71
CA GLY A 16 -23.65 6.06 -35.13
C GLY A 16 -23.77 5.83 -36.64
N LEU A 17 -23.10 4.78 -37.10
CA LEU A 17 -23.40 4.03 -38.31
C LEU A 17 -23.33 2.55 -37.94
N ALA A 18 -24.43 1.84 -38.19
CA ALA A 18 -24.58 0.43 -37.89
C ALA A 18 -23.67 -0.41 -38.81
N THR A 19 -22.68 -1.06 -38.22
CA THR A 19 -22.01 -2.23 -38.78
C THR A 19 -22.50 -3.45 -38.01
N THR A 20 -22.80 -4.54 -38.70
CA THR A 20 -23.06 -5.84 -38.08
C THR A 20 -21.80 -6.27 -37.34
N ASP A 21 -21.80 -6.12 -36.02
CA ASP A 21 -20.66 -6.47 -35.19
C ASP A 21 -20.47 -8.00 -35.17
N PRO A 22 -19.24 -8.49 -35.36
CA PRO A 22 -18.92 -9.88 -35.03
C PRO A 22 -19.14 -10.10 -33.54
N GLU A 23 -19.72 -11.25 -33.20
CA GLU A 23 -19.94 -11.72 -31.83
C GLU A 23 -18.70 -11.43 -30.97
N PRO A 24 -18.81 -10.66 -29.87
CA PRO A 24 -17.65 -10.30 -29.08
C PRO A 24 -17.04 -11.60 -28.53
N ALA A 25 -15.76 -11.80 -28.82
CA ALA A 25 -14.95 -12.81 -28.14
C ALA A 25 -15.13 -12.64 -26.63
N PRO A 26 -15.18 -13.73 -25.84
CA PRO A 26 -15.35 -13.63 -24.40
C PRO A 26 -14.26 -12.69 -23.86
N ALA A 27 -14.70 -11.63 -23.18
CA ALA A 27 -13.80 -10.68 -22.54
C ALA A 27 -12.84 -11.48 -21.64
N ASP A 28 -11.55 -11.36 -21.94
CA ASP A 28 -10.49 -11.91 -21.12
C ASP A 28 -10.54 -11.18 -19.77
N ALA A 29 -11.09 -11.85 -18.75
CA ALA A 29 -11.39 -11.30 -17.43
C ALA A 29 -10.13 -11.12 -16.56
N SER A 30 -9.04 -10.65 -17.15
CA SER A 30 -7.69 -10.79 -16.60
C SER A 30 -7.05 -9.45 -16.19
N ALA A 31 -7.71 -8.32 -16.42
CA ALA A 31 -7.30 -7.03 -15.87
C ALA A 31 -8.34 -6.55 -14.85
N PRO A 32 -7.94 -6.17 -13.63
CA PRO A 32 -8.83 -5.44 -12.73
C PRO A 32 -9.44 -4.20 -13.41
N GLU A 33 -10.72 -3.96 -13.15
CA GLU A 33 -11.44 -2.80 -13.69
C GLU A 33 -10.99 -1.50 -13.01
N PRO A 34 -10.76 -0.39 -13.75
CA PRO A 34 -10.25 0.88 -13.21
C PRO A 34 -11.05 1.47 -12.03
N ALA A 35 -12.34 1.14 -11.91
CA ALA A 35 -13.18 1.59 -10.80
C ALA A 35 -12.79 0.92 -9.47
N VAL A 36 -12.52 -0.39 -9.48
CA VAL A 36 -12.10 -1.15 -8.29
C VAL A 36 -10.74 -0.66 -7.79
N GLU A 37 -9.84 -0.34 -8.71
CA GLU A 37 -8.53 0.23 -8.38
C GLU A 37 -8.63 1.60 -7.75
N SER A 38 -9.55 2.44 -8.25
CA SER A 38 -9.79 3.77 -7.68
C SER A 38 -10.34 3.67 -6.27
N GLU A 39 -11.32 2.79 -6.02
CA GLU A 39 -11.88 2.54 -4.69
C GLU A 39 -10.82 2.00 -3.70
N LEU A 40 -9.91 1.16 -4.18
CA LEU A 40 -8.82 0.62 -3.36
C LEU A 40 -7.81 1.71 -2.98
N VAL A 41 -7.48 2.61 -3.90
CA VAL A 41 -6.61 3.76 -3.62
C VAL A 41 -7.28 4.72 -2.63
N GLU A 42 -8.54 5.08 -2.86
CA GLU A 42 -9.32 5.93 -1.95
C GLU A 42 -9.36 5.34 -0.53
N TRP A 43 -9.68 4.05 -0.41
CA TRP A 43 -9.65 3.35 0.87
C TRP A 43 -8.28 3.49 1.57
N ALA A 44 -7.18 3.23 0.87
CA ALA A 44 -5.85 3.29 1.48
C ALA A 44 -5.49 4.71 1.95
N LEU A 45 -5.78 5.72 1.12
CA LEU A 45 -5.58 7.12 1.48
C LEU A 45 -6.41 7.53 2.70
N GLU A 46 -7.66 7.08 2.79
CA GLU A 46 -8.50 7.32 3.97
C GLU A 46 -7.92 6.69 5.24
N ARG A 47 -7.28 5.52 5.15
CA ARG A 47 -6.62 4.89 6.32
C ARG A 47 -5.46 5.73 6.84
N PHE A 48 -4.59 6.19 5.95
CA PHE A 48 -3.48 7.10 6.31
C PHE A 48 -4.01 8.42 6.88
N HIS A 49 -5.00 9.03 6.21
CA HIS A 49 -5.60 10.28 6.67
C HIS A 49 -6.26 10.15 8.04
N ALA A 50 -7.04 9.10 8.29
CA ALA A 50 -7.70 8.85 9.57
C ALA A 50 -6.72 8.61 10.72
N ALA A 51 -5.51 8.12 10.42
CA ALA A 51 -4.43 7.96 11.39
C ALA A 51 -3.58 9.23 11.57
N GLY A 52 -3.84 10.31 10.81
CA GLY A 52 -3.01 11.52 10.82
C GLY A 52 -1.63 11.32 10.19
N LEU A 53 -1.47 10.33 9.32
CA LEU A 53 -0.25 10.04 8.58
C LEU A 53 -0.35 10.69 7.20
N GLU A 54 0.13 11.91 7.06
CA GLU A 54 0.09 12.64 5.78
C GLU A 54 1.05 12.00 4.78
N LEU A 55 0.55 11.63 3.60
CA LEU A 55 1.34 11.10 2.49
C LEU A 55 1.85 12.25 1.60
N PRO A 56 2.95 12.06 0.86
CA PRO A 56 3.40 13.05 -0.11
C PRO A 56 2.31 13.31 -1.19
N ASN A 57 2.20 14.57 -1.61
CA ASN A 57 1.08 15.04 -2.46
C ASN A 57 1.09 14.45 -3.88
N ASP A 58 2.24 13.98 -4.36
CA ASP A 58 2.46 13.55 -5.73
C ASP A 58 2.85 12.06 -5.79
N ILE A 59 1.92 11.17 -5.42
CA ILE A 59 2.05 9.71 -5.60
C ILE A 59 1.21 9.24 -6.78
N VAL A 60 1.81 8.45 -7.67
CA VAL A 60 1.10 7.71 -8.72
C VAL A 60 1.04 6.23 -8.36
N VAL A 61 -0.17 5.71 -8.15
CA VAL A 61 -0.44 4.29 -7.94
C VAL A 61 -0.79 3.62 -9.26
N SER A 62 -0.24 2.43 -9.51
CA SER A 62 -0.60 1.58 -10.65
C SER A 62 -0.72 0.13 -10.24
N PHE A 63 -1.65 -0.58 -10.85
CA PHE A 63 -1.88 -2.01 -10.62
C PHE A 63 -1.52 -2.78 -11.88
N HIS A 64 -0.97 -3.97 -11.69
CA HIS A 64 -0.50 -4.83 -12.77
C HIS A 64 -1.06 -6.24 -12.59
N GLY A 65 -1.23 -6.95 -13.70
CA GLY A 65 -1.74 -8.33 -13.73
C GLY A 65 -0.66 -9.39 -13.55
N ASP A 66 0.62 -9.00 -13.55
CA ASP A 66 1.79 -9.86 -13.36
C ASP A 66 2.84 -9.19 -12.46
N ASP A 67 3.89 -9.92 -12.13
CA ASP A 67 4.96 -9.50 -11.20
C ASP A 67 6.12 -8.74 -11.87
N GLN A 68 6.14 -8.64 -13.20
CA GLN A 68 7.27 -8.07 -13.94
C GLN A 68 7.52 -6.60 -13.61
N PRO A 69 6.49 -5.71 -13.56
CA PRO A 69 6.67 -4.31 -13.18
C PRO A 69 7.17 -4.09 -11.75
N CYS A 70 7.06 -5.11 -10.89
CA CYS A 70 7.53 -5.10 -9.51
C CYS A 70 8.80 -5.94 -9.31
N GLU A 71 9.49 -6.36 -10.38
CA GLU A 71 10.73 -7.15 -10.30
C GLU A 71 10.55 -8.46 -9.51
N GLY A 72 9.38 -9.10 -9.64
CA GLY A 72 9.04 -10.33 -8.90
C GLY A 72 8.51 -10.10 -7.48
N ASN A 73 8.37 -8.84 -7.05
CA ASN A 73 7.76 -8.49 -5.76
C ASN A 73 6.25 -8.30 -5.87
N HIS A 74 5.57 -8.33 -4.73
CA HIS A 74 4.13 -8.07 -4.66
C HIS A 74 3.74 -6.60 -4.88
N GLY A 75 4.67 -5.69 -4.58
CA GLY A 75 4.53 -4.26 -4.76
C GLY A 75 5.90 -3.60 -4.80
N THR A 76 5.95 -2.33 -5.22
CA THR A 76 7.14 -1.48 -5.09
C THR A 76 6.78 -0.02 -4.89
N TYR A 77 7.46 0.63 -3.95
CA TYR A 77 7.63 2.08 -3.89
C TYR A 77 8.95 2.51 -4.53
N ARG A 78 8.91 3.59 -5.31
CA ARG A 78 10.08 4.27 -5.88
C ARG A 78 9.93 5.78 -5.68
N PRO A 79 10.86 6.43 -4.95
CA PRO A 79 10.84 7.89 -4.81
C PRO A 79 11.14 8.58 -6.14
N GLY A 80 10.54 9.74 -6.38
CA GLY A 80 10.76 10.55 -7.59
C GLY A 80 9.79 11.74 -7.73
N GLU A 81 9.70 12.29 -8.93
CA GLU A 81 8.75 13.35 -9.27
C GLU A 81 7.89 12.90 -10.48
N PRO A 82 6.70 12.30 -10.26
CA PRO A 82 6.09 11.93 -8.97
C PRO A 82 6.68 10.63 -8.38
N ASP A 83 6.41 10.39 -7.10
CA ASP A 83 6.60 9.10 -6.44
C ASP A 83 5.73 8.04 -7.11
N ARG A 84 6.21 6.79 -7.11
CA ARG A 84 5.51 5.69 -7.80
C ARG A 84 5.30 4.51 -6.88
N VAL A 85 4.05 4.09 -6.76
CA VAL A 85 3.63 2.84 -6.14
C VAL A 85 3.10 1.91 -7.23
N ARG A 86 3.64 0.70 -7.29
CA ARG A 86 3.15 -0.37 -8.17
C ARG A 86 2.67 -1.53 -7.33
N ILE A 87 1.50 -2.06 -7.64
CA ILE A 87 0.92 -3.24 -7.00
C ILE A 87 0.81 -4.35 -8.05
N CYS A 88 1.51 -5.45 -7.81
CA CYS A 88 1.63 -6.57 -8.74
C CYS A 88 1.11 -7.89 -8.17
N ARG A 89 0.54 -7.86 -6.95
CA ARG A 89 0.02 -9.06 -6.30
C ARG A 89 -1.21 -9.59 -7.04
N HIS A 90 -1.19 -10.89 -7.33
CA HIS A 90 -2.22 -11.60 -8.07
C HIS A 90 -2.57 -12.93 -7.40
N ASP A 91 -3.87 -13.20 -7.28
CA ASP A 91 -4.46 -14.46 -6.86
C ASP A 91 -5.72 -14.71 -7.71
N PRO A 92 -5.99 -15.95 -8.17
CA PRO A 92 -7.20 -16.28 -8.92
C PRO A 92 -8.49 -16.15 -8.10
N ASP A 93 -8.42 -16.23 -6.77
CA ASP A 93 -9.57 -15.99 -5.91
C ASP A 93 -9.75 -14.47 -5.68
N PRO A 94 -10.90 -13.87 -6.05
CA PRO A 94 -11.11 -12.43 -5.96
C PRO A 94 -11.13 -11.90 -4.50
N GLU A 95 -11.55 -12.72 -3.53
CA GLU A 95 -11.56 -12.32 -2.11
C GLU A 95 -10.14 -12.30 -1.56
N ILE A 96 -9.34 -13.32 -1.89
CA ILE A 96 -7.92 -13.34 -1.55
C ILE A 96 -7.22 -12.17 -2.25
N GLN A 97 -7.48 -11.96 -3.53
CA GLN A 97 -6.89 -10.88 -4.32
C GLN A 97 -7.13 -9.48 -3.71
N ASP A 98 -8.35 -9.18 -3.26
CA ASP A 98 -8.68 -7.93 -2.58
C ASP A 98 -7.84 -7.77 -1.30
N GLN A 99 -7.77 -8.80 -0.45
CA GLN A 99 -6.98 -8.80 0.78
C GLN A 99 -5.49 -8.55 0.51
N LEU A 100 -4.95 -9.28 -0.48
CA LEU A 100 -3.54 -9.22 -0.86
C LEU A 100 -3.15 -7.85 -1.41
N ARG A 101 -4.02 -7.23 -2.22
CA ARG A 101 -3.78 -5.89 -2.79
C ARG A 101 -3.95 -4.78 -1.76
N ARG A 102 -4.89 -4.90 -0.83
CA ARG A 102 -5.03 -3.98 0.31
C ARG A 102 -3.78 -3.93 1.17
N HIS A 103 -3.28 -5.10 1.55
CA HIS A 103 -2.03 -5.22 2.30
C HIS A 103 -0.86 -4.61 1.51
N ALA A 104 -0.66 -5.02 0.26
CA ALA A 104 0.44 -4.51 -0.56
C ALA A 104 0.37 -2.98 -0.74
N LEU A 105 -0.82 -2.42 -0.95
CA LEU A 105 -0.97 -0.97 -1.13
C LEU A 105 -0.64 -0.20 0.14
N LEU A 106 -1.12 -0.63 1.31
CA LEU A 106 -0.74 -0.01 2.58
C LEU A 106 0.77 -0.12 2.84
N HIS A 107 1.37 -1.27 2.52
CA HIS A 107 2.81 -1.52 2.69
C HIS A 107 3.66 -0.56 1.85
N GLU A 108 3.36 -0.44 0.56
CA GLU A 108 4.12 0.46 -0.32
C GLU A 108 3.87 1.94 0.00
N LEU A 109 2.66 2.31 0.42
CA LEU A 109 2.40 3.67 0.92
C LEU A 109 3.11 3.96 2.24
N ALA A 110 3.29 2.95 3.09
CA ALA A 110 4.06 3.10 4.32
C ALA A 110 5.55 3.35 4.01
N HIS A 111 6.12 2.71 2.98
CA HIS A 111 7.45 3.08 2.49
C HIS A 111 7.51 4.54 2.06
N ALA A 112 6.54 5.01 1.27
CA ALA A 112 6.46 6.42 0.88
C ALA A 112 6.39 7.34 2.10
N TRP A 113 5.51 7.06 3.05
CA TRP A 113 5.41 7.83 4.29
C TRP A 113 6.74 7.87 5.06
N THR A 114 7.41 6.73 5.24
CA THR A 114 8.69 6.69 5.98
C THR A 114 9.82 7.44 5.28
N ASP A 115 9.80 7.54 3.95
CA ASP A 115 10.84 8.23 3.18
C ASP A 115 10.74 9.75 3.33
N HIS A 116 9.52 10.27 3.46
CA HIS A 116 9.24 11.72 3.56
C HIS A 116 9.11 12.22 4.99
N GLU A 117 8.46 11.46 5.88
CA GLU A 117 8.04 11.95 7.20
C GLU A 117 8.83 11.35 8.38
N LEU A 118 9.50 10.21 8.21
CA LEU A 118 10.19 9.55 9.33
C LEU A 118 11.53 10.21 9.66
N GLU A 119 11.50 11.03 10.70
CA GLU A 119 12.69 11.63 11.29
C GLU A 119 13.74 10.58 11.70
N ARG A 120 15.01 11.00 11.62
CA ARG A 120 16.16 10.13 11.92
C ARG A 120 16.13 9.58 13.34
N ASP A 121 15.81 10.40 14.34
CA ASP A 121 15.83 9.97 15.74
C ASP A 121 14.77 8.89 16.03
N ARG A 122 13.60 8.99 15.39
CA ARG A 122 12.53 7.99 15.48
C ARG A 122 12.89 6.70 14.79
N ARG A 123 13.56 6.78 13.64
CA ARG A 123 14.10 5.64 12.91
C ARG A 123 15.14 4.91 13.73
N ASP A 124 16.08 5.64 14.35
CA ASP A 124 17.11 5.06 15.19
C ASP A 124 16.49 4.38 16.44
N ALA A 125 15.51 5.03 17.08
CA ALA A 125 14.75 4.45 18.19
C ALA A 125 13.98 3.18 17.78
N PHE A 126 13.39 3.17 16.58
CA PHE A 126 12.70 1.99 16.05
C PHE A 126 13.67 0.84 15.76
N LEU A 127 14.85 1.12 15.18
CA LEU A 127 15.87 0.10 14.97
C LEU A 127 16.33 -0.54 16.29
N GLU A 128 16.54 0.27 17.33
CA GLU A 128 16.87 -0.21 18.67
C GLU A 128 15.76 -1.08 19.25
N LEU A 129 14.51 -0.59 19.22
CA LEU A 129 13.34 -1.33 19.71
C LEU A 129 13.19 -2.70 19.04
N ARG A 130 13.46 -2.77 17.73
CA ARG A 130 13.29 -3.98 16.92
C ARG A 130 14.53 -4.87 16.87
N GLY A 131 15.64 -4.45 17.49
CA GLY A 131 16.93 -5.14 17.37
C GLY A 131 17.44 -5.24 15.92
N ALA A 132 16.99 -4.34 15.03
CA ALA A 132 17.37 -4.34 13.63
C ALA A 132 18.69 -3.59 13.46
N THR A 133 19.64 -4.19 12.74
CA THR A 133 21.01 -3.64 12.59
C THR A 133 21.13 -2.63 11.47
N THR A 134 20.20 -2.64 10.51
CA THR A 134 20.23 -1.74 9.35
C THR A 134 18.84 -1.30 8.97
N TRP A 135 18.72 -0.08 8.41
CA TRP A 135 17.45 0.41 7.88
C TRP A 135 17.08 -0.32 6.57
N SER A 136 17.92 -0.21 5.54
CA SER A 136 17.59 -0.66 4.17
C SER A 136 18.70 -1.46 3.48
N ASN A 137 19.63 -2.05 4.23
CA ASN A 137 20.73 -2.81 3.61
C ASN A 137 20.19 -4.08 2.91
N ARG A 138 20.42 -4.18 1.60
CA ARG A 138 19.96 -5.30 0.77
C ARG A 138 20.71 -6.61 1.04
N GLU A 139 21.86 -6.57 1.70
CA GLU A 139 22.61 -7.76 2.13
C GLU A 139 21.98 -8.44 3.35
N VAL A 140 21.11 -7.74 4.08
CA VAL A 140 20.32 -8.29 5.18
C VAL A 140 19.03 -8.91 4.61
N ALA A 141 18.59 -10.03 5.20
CA ALA A 141 17.34 -10.69 4.83
C ALA A 141 16.17 -9.70 4.91
N TRP A 142 15.22 -9.79 3.98
CA TRP A 142 14.15 -8.81 3.79
C TRP A 142 13.40 -8.51 5.11
N HIS A 143 12.96 -9.56 5.81
CA HIS A 143 12.21 -9.46 7.07
C HIS A 143 13.04 -8.91 8.25
N ASP A 144 14.35 -8.82 8.10
CA ASP A 144 15.28 -8.28 9.11
C ASP A 144 15.63 -6.80 8.85
N ARG A 145 15.20 -6.21 7.74
CA ARG A 145 15.46 -4.80 7.41
C ARG A 145 14.49 -3.90 8.17
N GLY A 146 15.01 -2.83 8.79
CA GLY A 146 14.20 -1.86 9.51
C GLY A 146 13.09 -1.23 8.66
N THR A 147 13.35 -0.93 7.39
CA THR A 147 12.38 -0.32 6.47
C THR A 147 11.19 -1.24 6.18
N GLU A 148 11.41 -2.55 6.02
CA GLU A 148 10.33 -3.50 5.75
C GLU A 148 9.55 -3.81 7.02
N GLN A 149 10.24 -3.91 8.17
CA GLN A 149 9.57 -3.99 9.46
C GLN A 149 8.70 -2.77 9.74
N ALA A 150 9.18 -1.57 9.40
CA ALA A 150 8.41 -0.35 9.58
C ALA A 150 7.16 -0.33 8.69
N ALA A 151 7.30 -0.69 7.41
CA ALA A 151 6.18 -0.75 6.47
C ALA A 151 5.11 -1.78 6.89
N GLU A 152 5.52 -2.97 7.33
CA GLU A 152 4.58 -4.00 7.83
C GLU A 152 3.89 -3.57 9.13
N ILE A 153 4.60 -2.92 10.05
CA ILE A 153 4.01 -2.45 11.31
C ILE A 153 3.02 -1.30 11.08
N ILE A 154 3.34 -0.35 10.21
CA ILE A 154 2.41 0.72 9.83
C ILE A 154 1.17 0.09 9.16
N THR A 155 1.38 -0.83 8.23
CA THR A 155 0.31 -1.59 7.58
C THR A 155 -0.59 -2.28 8.60
N TRP A 156 -0.02 -3.01 9.56
CA TRP A 156 -0.75 -3.63 10.67
C TRP A 156 -1.59 -2.63 11.46
N GLY A 157 -1.03 -1.46 11.81
CA GLY A 157 -1.75 -0.45 12.59
C GLY A 157 -2.89 0.22 11.83
N LEU A 158 -2.86 0.18 10.49
CA LEU A 158 -3.85 0.73 9.59
C LEU A 158 -4.88 -0.30 9.09
N LEU A 159 -4.61 -1.61 9.14
CA LEU A 159 -5.54 -2.63 8.64
C LEU A 159 -6.81 -2.73 9.47
N ASP A 160 -7.97 -2.65 8.80
CA ASP A 160 -9.31 -2.72 9.41
C ASP A 160 -9.91 -4.13 9.43
N ARG A 161 -9.17 -5.11 8.91
CA ARG A 161 -9.60 -6.50 8.76
C ARG A 161 -8.39 -7.43 8.85
N GLU A 162 -8.63 -8.66 9.27
CA GLU A 162 -7.60 -9.69 9.27
C GLU A 162 -7.06 -9.94 7.85
N VAL A 163 -5.77 -9.69 7.68
CA VAL A 163 -4.98 -10.22 6.56
C VAL A 163 -3.96 -11.14 7.18
N GLY A 164 -4.00 -12.43 6.83
CA GLY A 164 -3.35 -13.50 7.56
C GLY A 164 -1.81 -13.54 7.53
N PHE A 165 -1.12 -12.44 7.20
CA PHE A 165 0.30 -12.45 6.90
C PHE A 165 0.99 -11.14 7.31
N LEU A 166 1.67 -11.15 8.46
CA LEU A 166 2.78 -10.23 8.73
C LEU A 166 4.07 -10.99 8.47
N ASN A 167 4.87 -10.55 7.52
CA ASN A 167 6.10 -11.25 7.13
C ASN A 167 7.34 -10.71 7.87
N ILE A 168 7.21 -10.46 9.18
CA ILE A 168 8.27 -9.86 10.01
C ILE A 168 8.47 -10.68 11.29
N ARG A 169 9.62 -10.52 11.94
CA ARG A 169 9.88 -11.15 13.23
C ARG A 169 9.05 -10.51 14.35
N ASP A 170 8.93 -11.19 15.48
CA ASP A 170 8.38 -10.65 16.74
C ASP A 170 7.05 -9.88 16.58
N THR A 171 6.02 -10.62 16.17
CA THR A 171 4.66 -10.16 15.86
C THR A 171 3.73 -10.07 17.07
N ARG A 172 4.26 -10.08 18.30
CA ARG A 172 3.44 -9.91 19.51
C ARG A 172 2.80 -8.51 19.51
N CYS A 173 1.54 -8.40 19.94
CA CYS A 173 0.80 -7.13 19.88
C CYS A 173 1.49 -5.97 20.61
N ASP A 174 2.12 -6.24 21.77
CA ASP A 174 2.87 -5.23 22.51
C ASP A 174 4.05 -4.67 21.70
N GLN A 175 4.71 -5.53 20.93
CA GLN A 175 5.82 -5.16 20.07
C GLN A 175 5.37 -4.40 18.82
N LEU A 176 4.30 -4.87 18.16
CA LEU A 176 3.74 -4.20 16.99
C LEU A 176 3.21 -2.80 17.36
N ARG A 177 2.48 -2.69 18.48
CA ARG A 177 1.99 -1.42 19.00
C ARG A 177 3.14 -0.48 19.37
N ALA A 178 4.13 -0.95 20.12
CA ALA A 178 5.28 -0.14 20.48
C ALA A 178 6.04 0.35 19.24
N GLY A 179 6.22 -0.51 18.25
CA GLY A 179 6.82 -0.16 16.96
C GLY A 179 6.01 0.91 16.23
N TYR A 180 4.69 0.74 16.13
CA TYR A 180 3.80 1.69 15.48
C TYR A 180 3.86 3.06 16.14
N VAL A 181 3.75 3.13 17.47
CA VAL A 181 3.83 4.38 18.23
C VAL A 181 5.21 5.02 18.07
N THR A 182 6.28 4.23 18.07
CA THR A 182 7.65 4.74 17.87
C THR A 182 7.81 5.38 16.49
N LEU A 183 7.26 4.74 15.45
CA LEU A 183 7.31 5.22 14.07
C LEU A 183 6.42 6.43 13.80
N THR A 184 5.18 6.41 14.30
CA THR A 184 4.12 7.36 13.90
C THR A 184 3.81 8.42 14.95
N GLY A 185 3.88 8.07 16.24
CA GLY A 185 3.70 8.98 17.37
C GLY A 185 2.25 9.02 17.85
N VAL A 186 1.42 8.18 17.24
CA VAL A 186 0.00 8.02 17.52
C VAL A 186 -0.30 6.55 17.74
N GLU A 187 -1.48 6.28 18.29
CA GLU A 187 -1.96 4.91 18.49
C GLU A 187 -2.47 4.31 17.18
N PRO A 188 -2.38 2.98 16.99
CA PRO A 188 -2.94 2.32 15.81
C PRO A 188 -4.47 2.51 15.80
N THR A 189 -5.01 2.82 14.62
CA THR A 189 -6.44 3.13 14.47
C THR A 189 -7.32 1.90 14.32
N ALA A 190 -6.75 0.79 13.88
CA ALA A 190 -7.47 -0.48 13.72
C ALA A 190 -6.71 -1.71 14.23
N GLY A 191 -5.39 -1.60 14.42
CA GLY A 191 -4.46 -2.65 14.89
C GLY A 191 -5.14 -3.87 15.48
N LEU A 192 -5.05 -5.00 14.75
CA LEU A 192 -5.81 -6.21 15.04
C LEU A 192 -5.29 -6.89 16.31
N GLU A 193 -5.69 -6.37 17.48
CA GLU A 193 -5.19 -6.81 18.80
C GLU A 193 -5.51 -8.29 19.11
N HIS A 194 -6.40 -8.92 18.32
CA HIS A 194 -6.76 -10.33 18.43
C HIS A 194 -5.98 -11.25 17.49
N SER A 195 -5.23 -10.70 16.53
CA SER A 195 -4.58 -11.46 15.45
C SER A 195 -3.06 -11.51 15.57
N CYS A 196 -2.50 -10.99 16.67
CA CYS A 196 -1.08 -11.12 16.96
C CYS A 196 -0.78 -12.51 17.57
N SER A 197 0.23 -13.20 17.04
CA SER A 197 0.76 -14.46 17.56
C SER A 197 2.16 -14.30 18.14
#